data_AF-A0A0U2YXS0-F1
#
_entry.id   AF-A0A0U2YXS0-F1
#
_cell.length_a   1.000
_cell.length_b   1.000
_cell.length_c   1.000
_cell.angle_alpha   90.00
_cell.angle_beta   90.00
_cell.angle_gamma   90.00
#
_symmetry.space_group_name_H-M   'P 1'
#
loop_
_entity.id
_entity.type
_entity.pdbx_description
1 polymer ?
#
loop_
_entity_poly.entity_id
_entity_poly.type
_entity_poly.pdbx_seq_one_letter_code
_entity_poly.pdbx_strand_id
1 'polypeptide(L)'
;SPIVRLIERQTLLPIGSARFPRWLAILVLYIVILSVLTLIGFLVIPPLVHQAQSLWVALPGMFDRAQEFLISKGWLNEHLTLREAVAKTPGTGGDAAGAIAGAVVNVVGGIFGIVTILILTFYLLVESSGLRDTFLRLFPKAQRSRVHQAGHEVTVKVSAWLGGQLLLGAIIGSSSAIGLWAMGIPFFYVLALLSGIGELIPVVGPFLSAIPALAVAATVSGDKVVFVAIFFIVQQQFENHLLVPRIMSKQVGVSAVTVI
;
A
#
# COMPACT_ATOMS: atom_id res chain seq x y z
N SER A 1 -23.24 9.08 -4.08
CA SER A 1 -22.45 7.90 -4.46
C SER A 1 -23.32 6.65 -4.30
N PRO A 2 -23.21 5.65 -5.19
CA PRO A 2 -23.84 4.34 -5.02
C PRO A 2 -23.49 3.69 -3.67
N ILE A 3 -22.30 3.98 -3.14
CA ILE A 3 -21.83 3.53 -1.82
C ILE A 3 -22.63 4.18 -0.68
N VAL A 4 -22.98 5.47 -0.81
CA VAL A 4 -23.85 6.16 0.17
C VAL A 4 -25.26 5.58 0.17
N ARG A 5 -25.80 5.23 -1.01
CA ARG A 5 -27.12 4.57 -1.09
C ARG A 5 -27.09 3.12 -0.61
N LEU A 6 -25.95 2.43 -0.71
CA LEU A 6 -25.79 1.06 -0.18
C LEU A 6 -25.74 1.07 1.35
N ILE A 7 -25.10 2.08 1.94
CA ILE A 7 -25.11 2.34 3.39
C ILE A 7 -26.51 2.77 3.87
N GLU A 8 -27.26 3.54 3.07
CA GLU A 8 -28.66 3.90 3.38
C GLU A 8 -29.64 2.72 3.26
N ARG A 9 -29.32 1.69 2.44
CA ARG A 9 -30.24 0.55 2.19
C ARG A 9 -29.98 -0.66 3.09
N GLN A 10 -28.83 -0.72 3.77
CA GLN A 10 -28.56 -1.72 4.79
C GLN A 10 -28.82 -1.12 6.18
N THR A 11 -30.09 -1.14 6.56
CA THR A 11 -30.60 -0.94 7.91
C THR A 11 -30.07 -2.04 8.85
N LEU A 12 -28.79 -2.00 9.19
CA LEU A 12 -28.19 -2.79 10.29
C LEU A 12 -28.15 -2.02 11.61
N LEU A 13 -28.57 -0.76 11.61
CA LEU A 13 -28.82 0.00 12.82
C LEU A 13 -30.23 0.57 12.73
N PRO A 14 -31.12 0.33 13.71
CA PRO A 14 -32.39 1.02 13.80
C PRO A 14 -32.11 2.47 14.21
N ILE A 15 -31.57 3.26 13.29
CA ILE A 15 -31.45 4.71 13.47
C ILE A 15 -32.80 5.29 13.09
N GLY A 16 -33.72 5.21 14.04
CA GLY A 16 -35.00 5.90 13.99
C GLY A 16 -34.77 7.41 13.83
N SER A 17 -35.41 7.98 12.81
CA SER A 17 -35.97 9.34 12.72
C SER A 17 -35.17 10.60 13.15
N ALA A 18 -33.90 10.51 13.57
CA ALA A 18 -33.05 11.67 13.77
C ALA A 18 -32.14 11.84 12.56
N ARG A 19 -32.30 12.95 11.82
CA ARG A 19 -31.39 13.33 10.73
C ARG A 19 -29.97 13.40 11.30
N PHE A 20 -29.14 12.37 11.10
CA PHE A 20 -27.74 12.40 11.48
C PHE A 20 -27.11 13.62 10.79
N PRO A 21 -26.61 14.61 11.54
CA PRO A 21 -26.08 15.79 10.90
C PRO A 21 -24.81 15.40 10.14
N ARG A 22 -24.66 15.89 8.89
CA ARG A 22 -23.59 15.45 7.96
C ARG A 22 -22.20 15.51 8.59
N TRP A 23 -21.95 16.49 9.47
CA TRP A 23 -20.68 16.61 10.19
C TRP A 23 -20.38 15.42 11.11
N LEU A 24 -21.40 14.80 11.71
CA LEU A 24 -21.25 13.63 12.60
C LEU A 24 -20.93 12.36 11.80
N ALA A 25 -21.57 12.17 10.64
CA ALA A 25 -21.24 11.06 9.74
C ALA A 25 -19.80 11.17 9.22
N ILE A 26 -19.35 12.38 8.87
CA ILE A 26 -17.97 12.63 8.47
C ILE A 26 -17.02 12.39 9.65
N LEU A 27 -17.36 12.86 10.86
CA LEU A 27 -16.54 12.65 12.05
C LEU A 27 -16.34 11.15 12.35
N VAL A 28 -17.42 10.36 12.32
CA VAL A 28 -17.35 8.90 12.54
C VAL A 28 -16.47 8.24 11.48
N LEU A 29 -16.63 8.58 10.21
CA LEU A 29 -15.76 8.08 9.13
C LEU A 29 -14.28 8.37 9.41
N TYR A 30 -13.98 9.58 9.87
CA TYR A 30 -12.62 10.01 10.19
C TYR A 30 -12.03 9.25 11.38
N ILE A 31 -12.83 9.05 12.43
CA ILE A 31 -12.41 8.25 13.59
C ILE A 31 -12.09 6.82 13.14
N VAL A 32 -12.92 6.22 12.27
CA VAL A 32 -12.67 4.88 11.73
C VAL A 32 -11.39 4.84 10.91
N ILE A 33 -11.19 5.78 9.98
CA ILE A 33 -9.97 5.85 9.16
C ILE A 33 -8.73 6.02 10.03
N LEU A 34 -8.74 6.96 10.97
CA LEU A 34 -7.62 7.20 11.89
C LEU A 34 -7.33 5.96 12.75
N SER A 35 -8.37 5.31 13.28
CA SER A 35 -8.21 4.10 14.09
C SER A 35 -7.57 2.97 13.28
N VAL A 36 -8.00 2.77 12.04
CA VAL A 36 -7.42 1.77 11.13
C VAL A 36 -5.97 2.10 10.81
N LEU A 37 -5.65 3.36 10.47
CA LEU A 37 -4.28 3.79 10.17
C LEU A 37 -3.36 3.65 11.39
N THR A 38 -3.80 4.05 12.57
CA THR A 38 -3.04 3.89 13.82
C THR A 38 -2.82 2.42 14.15
N LEU A 39 -3.84 1.58 14.01
CA LEU A 39 -3.73 0.13 14.23
C LEU A 39 -2.71 -0.49 13.26
N ILE A 40 -2.81 -0.18 11.97
CA ILE A 40 -1.85 -0.62 10.96
C ILE A 40 -0.44 -0.16 11.32
N GLY A 41 -0.26 1.13 11.65
CA GLY A 41 1.04 1.67 12.05
C GLY A 41 1.62 0.94 13.26
N PHE A 42 0.81 0.68 14.28
CA PHE A 42 1.22 -0.07 15.47
C PHE A 42 1.60 -1.52 15.18
N LEU A 43 0.91 -2.19 14.24
CA LEU A 43 1.22 -3.57 13.85
C LEU A 43 2.45 -3.67 12.92
N VAL A 44 2.65 -2.70 12.04
CA VAL A 44 3.68 -2.76 10.98
C VAL A 44 5.00 -2.15 11.40
N ILE A 45 4.99 -0.98 12.04
CA ILE A 45 6.20 -0.20 12.29
C ILE A 45 7.16 -0.92 13.24
N PRO A 46 6.76 -1.42 14.43
CA PRO A 46 7.71 -2.01 15.37
C PRO A 46 8.44 -3.24 14.80
N PRO A 47 7.77 -4.21 14.16
CA PRO A 47 8.46 -5.33 13.52
C PRO A 47 9.37 -4.89 12.38
N LEU A 48 8.96 -3.90 11.56
CA LEU A 48 9.76 -3.40 10.45
C LEU A 48 11.05 -2.73 10.95
N VAL A 49 10.98 -1.96 12.04
CA VAL A 49 12.17 -1.39 12.70
C VAL A 49 13.07 -2.49 13.24
N HIS A 50 12.50 -3.49 13.93
CA HIS A 50 13.30 -4.58 14.49
C HIS A 50 13.97 -5.42 13.39
N GLN A 51 13.28 -5.63 12.26
CA GLN A 51 13.82 -6.32 11.09
C GLN A 51 14.92 -5.52 10.42
N ALA A 52 14.71 -4.22 10.18
CA ALA A 52 15.74 -3.35 9.62
C ALA A 52 17.02 -3.36 10.48
N GLN A 53 16.86 -3.34 11.81
CA GLN A 53 17.98 -3.47 12.74
C GLN A 53 18.65 -4.86 12.66
N SER A 54 17.87 -5.95 12.64
CA SER A 54 18.42 -7.31 12.54
C SER A 54 19.13 -7.56 11.21
N LEU A 55 18.59 -7.03 10.11
CA LEU A 55 19.19 -7.11 8.78
C LEU A 55 20.48 -6.29 8.74
N TRP A 56 20.50 -5.10 9.35
CA TRP A 56 21.71 -4.30 9.48
C TRP A 56 22.83 -5.04 10.23
N VAL A 57 22.48 -5.77 11.28
CA VAL A 57 23.42 -6.59 12.05
C VAL A 57 23.86 -7.85 11.27
N ALA A 58 22.95 -8.47 10.51
CA ALA A 58 23.23 -9.69 9.74
C ALA A 58 23.90 -9.43 8.38
N LEU A 59 23.77 -8.21 7.84
CA LEU A 59 24.24 -7.79 6.52
C LEU A 59 25.71 -8.12 6.24
N PRO A 60 26.65 -7.81 7.17
CA PRO A 60 28.06 -8.14 6.98
C PRO A 60 28.27 -9.64 6.72
N GLY A 61 27.71 -10.50 7.57
CA GLY A 61 27.87 -11.95 7.44
C GLY A 61 27.16 -12.54 6.21
N MET A 62 26.05 -11.95 5.77
CA MET A 62 25.39 -12.35 4.51
C MET A 62 26.26 -12.00 3.29
N PHE A 63 26.91 -10.86 3.31
CA PHE A 63 27.82 -10.43 2.25
C PHE A 63 29.07 -11.30 2.19
N ASP A 64 29.65 -11.63 3.34
CA ASP A 64 30.82 -12.52 3.42
C ASP A 64 30.49 -13.89 2.80
N ARG A 65 29.34 -14.50 3.15
CA ARG A 65 28.89 -15.77 2.57
C ARG A 65 28.59 -15.68 1.07
N ALA A 66 28.00 -14.58 0.62
CA ALA A 66 27.72 -14.36 -0.80
C ALA A 66 29.02 -14.24 -1.61
N GLN A 67 30.04 -13.58 -1.05
CA GLN A 67 31.37 -13.52 -1.65
C GLN A 67 32.03 -14.88 -1.68
N GLU A 68 32.02 -15.64 -0.59
CA GLU A 68 32.57 -17.00 -0.58
C GLU A 68 31.91 -17.89 -1.66
N PHE A 69 30.59 -17.78 -1.83
CA PHE A 69 29.87 -18.48 -2.90
C PHE A 69 30.31 -18.03 -4.30
N LEU A 70 30.43 -16.72 -4.54
CA LEU A 70 30.84 -16.16 -5.83
C LEU A 70 32.32 -16.45 -6.16
N ILE A 71 33.19 -16.47 -5.16
CA ILE A 71 34.60 -16.85 -5.28
C ILE A 71 34.69 -18.36 -5.59
N SER A 72 33.91 -19.20 -4.91
CA SER A 72 33.85 -20.64 -5.19
C SER A 72 33.37 -20.98 -6.61
N LYS A 73 32.60 -20.07 -7.24
CA LYS A 73 32.14 -20.15 -8.62
C LYS A 73 33.06 -19.44 -9.62
N GLY A 74 34.13 -18.81 -9.16
CA GLY A 74 35.11 -18.09 -9.99
C GLY A 74 34.61 -16.76 -10.57
N TRP A 75 33.53 -16.20 -10.03
CA TRP A 75 32.95 -14.93 -10.50
C TRP A 75 33.55 -13.71 -9.79
N LEU A 76 34.15 -13.92 -8.60
CA LEU A 76 34.92 -12.92 -7.87
C LEU A 76 36.33 -13.47 -7.58
N ASN A 77 37.34 -12.59 -7.64
CA ASN A 77 38.74 -12.94 -7.37
C ASN A 77 39.26 -12.40 -6.03
N GLU A 78 38.53 -11.48 -5.38
CA GLU A 78 38.94 -10.85 -4.13
C GLU A 78 37.78 -10.74 -3.14
N HIS A 79 38.09 -10.79 -1.84
CA HIS A 79 37.15 -10.48 -0.77
C HIS A 79 37.09 -8.96 -0.62
N LEU A 80 35.92 -8.37 -0.80
CA LEU A 80 35.67 -6.96 -0.47
C LEU A 80 35.02 -6.93 0.90
N THR A 81 35.46 -6.08 1.83
CA THR A 81 34.69 -5.93 3.07
C THR A 81 33.44 -5.10 2.80
N LEU A 82 32.34 -5.38 3.53
CA LEU A 82 31.11 -4.58 3.42
C LEU A 82 31.38 -3.08 3.66
N ARG A 83 32.35 -2.78 4.55
CA ARG A 83 32.81 -1.41 4.83
C ARG A 83 33.45 -0.75 3.62
N GLU A 84 34.27 -1.45 2.84
CA GLU A 84 34.88 -0.91 1.62
C GLU A 84 33.86 -0.72 0.49
N ALA A 85 32.88 -1.62 0.36
CA ALA A 85 31.81 -1.49 -0.62
C ALA A 85 30.89 -0.29 -0.32
N VAL A 86 30.53 -0.09 0.96
CA VAL A 86 29.77 1.08 1.41
C VAL A 86 30.60 2.36 1.30
N ALA A 87 31.87 2.36 1.71
CA ALA A 87 32.74 3.52 1.59
C ALA A 87 32.99 3.98 0.14
N LYS A 88 32.94 3.05 -0.82
CA LYS A 88 33.02 3.34 -2.26
C LYS A 88 31.68 3.77 -2.87
N THR A 89 30.56 3.66 -2.15
CA THR A 89 29.24 4.09 -2.60
C THR A 89 29.03 5.57 -2.29
N PRO A 90 28.98 6.46 -3.30
CA PRO A 90 28.78 7.89 -3.07
C PRO A 90 27.47 8.13 -2.31
N GLY A 91 27.54 8.82 -1.16
CA GLY A 91 26.37 9.23 -0.38
C GLY A 91 26.01 8.37 0.84
N THR A 92 26.76 7.30 1.15
CA THR A 92 26.52 6.45 2.33
C THR A 92 27.48 6.71 3.51
N GLY A 93 28.04 7.94 3.55
CA GLY A 93 29.01 8.37 4.56
C GLY A 93 28.43 8.49 5.98
N GLY A 94 28.65 7.46 6.79
CA GLY A 94 29.31 7.59 8.09
C GLY A 94 28.50 8.00 9.33
N ASP A 95 27.47 8.86 9.25
CA ASP A 95 26.77 9.29 10.47
C ASP A 95 25.47 8.52 10.68
N ALA A 96 25.55 7.45 11.49
CA ALA A 96 24.36 6.76 12.01
C ALA A 96 23.39 7.74 12.69
N ALA A 97 23.89 8.81 13.30
CA ALA A 97 23.10 9.91 13.85
C ALA A 97 22.33 10.69 12.76
N GLY A 98 22.95 10.94 11.60
CA GLY A 98 22.32 11.60 10.45
C GLY A 98 21.26 10.72 9.79
N ALA A 99 21.50 9.42 9.68
CA ALA A 99 20.51 8.46 9.18
C ALA A 99 19.30 8.33 10.12
N ILE A 100 19.52 8.30 11.43
CA ILE A 100 18.45 8.27 12.44
C ILE A 100 17.68 9.59 12.44
N ALA A 101 18.36 10.74 12.41
CA ALA A 101 17.72 12.05 12.32
C ALA A 101 16.89 12.18 11.03
N GLY A 102 17.41 11.72 9.89
CA GLY A 102 16.69 11.68 8.63
C GLY A 102 15.46 10.77 8.67
N ALA A 103 15.56 9.58 9.29
CA ALA A 103 14.43 8.68 9.47
C ALA A 103 13.34 9.32 10.37
N VAL A 104 13.72 9.99 11.46
CA VAL A 104 12.78 10.69 12.34
C VAL A 104 12.09 11.85 11.60
N VAL A 105 12.84 12.67 10.87
CA VAL A 105 12.27 13.77 10.07
C VAL A 105 11.30 13.24 9.01
N ASN A 106 11.62 12.13 8.36
CA ASN A 106 10.74 11.51 7.37
C ASN A 106 9.46 10.95 7.99
N VAL A 107 9.55 10.33 9.17
CA VAL A 107 8.37 9.83 9.90
C VAL A 107 7.48 10.99 10.34
N VAL A 108 8.07 12.05 10.93
CA VAL A 108 7.32 13.24 11.37
C VAL A 108 6.69 13.96 10.18
N GLY A 109 7.44 14.13 9.08
CA GLY A 109 6.94 14.70 7.84
C GLY A 109 5.81 13.85 7.22
N GLY A 110 5.93 12.52 7.29
CA GLY A 110 4.88 11.59 6.87
C GLY A 110 3.59 11.73 7.69
N ILE A 111 3.71 11.82 9.01
CA ILE A 111 2.57 12.07 9.91
C ILE A 111 1.90 13.40 9.56
N PHE A 112 2.68 14.47 9.41
CA PHE A 112 2.16 15.78 9.06
C PHE A 112 1.46 15.77 7.69
N GLY A 113 2.03 15.05 6.72
CA GLY A 113 1.44 14.83 5.40
C GLY A 113 0.11 14.10 5.49
N ILE A 114 0.02 13.00 6.24
CA ILE A 114 -1.23 12.26 6.46
C ILE A 114 -2.29 13.14 7.12
N VAL A 115 -1.93 13.86 8.19
CA VAL A 115 -2.85 14.78 8.87
C VAL A 115 -3.34 15.88 7.93
N THR A 116 -2.44 16.45 7.14
CA THR A 116 -2.79 17.48 6.14
C THR A 116 -3.75 16.92 5.09
N ILE A 117 -3.47 15.73 4.53
CA ILE A 117 -4.35 15.06 3.56
C ILE A 117 -5.73 14.82 4.16
N LEU A 118 -5.79 14.34 5.41
CA LEU A 118 -7.05 14.10 6.11
C LEU A 118 -7.83 15.40 6.31
N ILE A 119 -7.19 16.46 6.79
CA ILE A 119 -7.83 17.78 6.97
C ILE A 119 -8.34 18.32 5.63
N LEU A 120 -7.52 18.29 4.58
CA LEU A 120 -7.94 18.76 3.25
C LEU A 120 -9.12 17.93 2.72
N THR A 121 -9.05 16.61 2.84
CA THR A 121 -10.14 15.71 2.42
C THR A 121 -11.42 16.02 3.21
N PHE A 122 -11.31 16.44 4.48
CA PHE A 122 -12.45 16.75 5.33
C PHE A 122 -13.17 17.98 4.80
N TYR A 123 -12.42 19.06 4.59
CA TYR A 123 -12.95 20.29 4.02
C TYR A 123 -13.53 20.06 2.62
N LEU A 124 -12.83 19.33 1.76
CA LEU A 124 -13.31 18.99 0.42
C LEU A 124 -14.61 18.17 0.45
N LEU A 125 -14.78 17.28 1.44
CA LEU A 125 -15.98 16.47 1.58
C LEU A 125 -17.16 17.28 2.13
N VAL A 126 -16.92 18.11 3.14
CA VAL A 126 -17.91 19.04 3.73
C VAL A 126 -18.41 20.03 2.69
N GLU A 127 -17.49 20.65 1.93
CA GLU A 127 -17.79 21.67 0.92
C GLU A 127 -18.07 21.10 -0.47
N SER A 128 -18.12 19.77 -0.62
CA SER A 128 -18.22 19.09 -1.92
C SER A 128 -19.33 19.63 -2.84
N SER A 129 -20.49 19.99 -2.30
CA SER A 129 -21.58 20.60 -3.08
C SER A 129 -21.26 22.03 -3.54
N GLY A 130 -20.67 22.84 -2.66
CA GLY A 130 -20.31 24.23 -2.98
C GLY A 130 -19.16 24.32 -3.99
N LEU A 131 -18.15 23.47 -3.83
CA LEU A 131 -17.04 23.33 -4.78
C LEU A 131 -17.54 22.91 -6.15
N ARG A 132 -18.45 21.94 -6.19
CA ARG A 132 -19.06 21.47 -7.44
C ARG A 132 -19.86 22.56 -8.14
N ASP A 133 -20.70 23.30 -7.42
CA ASP A 133 -21.49 24.38 -8.00
C ASP A 133 -20.60 25.51 -8.51
N THR A 134 -19.51 25.82 -7.79
CA THR A 134 -18.51 26.81 -8.20
C THR A 134 -17.77 26.36 -9.45
N PHE A 135 -17.35 25.09 -9.52
CA PHE A 135 -16.73 24.50 -10.70
C PHE A 135 -17.66 24.56 -11.92
N LEU A 136 -18.95 24.25 -11.75
CA LEU A 136 -19.93 24.34 -12.83
C LEU A 136 -20.14 25.77 -13.34
N ARG A 137 -19.87 26.80 -12.52
CA ARG A 137 -20.00 28.20 -12.94
C ARG A 137 -18.93 28.62 -13.96
N LEU A 138 -17.79 27.93 -14.02
CA LEU A 138 -16.72 28.15 -15.01
C LEU A 138 -17.16 27.81 -16.45
N PHE A 139 -18.27 27.07 -16.60
CA PHE A 139 -18.79 26.65 -17.90
C PHE A 139 -20.03 27.48 -18.32
N PRO A 140 -20.25 27.69 -19.63
CA PRO A 140 -21.47 28.31 -20.15
C PRO A 140 -22.73 27.56 -19.69
N LYS A 141 -23.82 28.30 -19.41
CA LYS A 141 -25.08 27.73 -18.88
C LYS A 141 -25.59 26.52 -19.67
N ALA A 142 -25.49 26.57 -21.00
CA ALA A 142 -25.92 25.49 -21.89
C ALA A 142 -25.17 24.16 -21.68
N GLN A 143 -23.92 24.19 -21.20
CA GLN A 143 -23.07 23.01 -21.04
C GLN A 143 -23.07 22.45 -19.61
N ARG A 144 -23.55 23.23 -18.62
CA ARG A 144 -23.48 22.87 -17.19
C ARG A 144 -24.13 21.52 -16.87
N SER A 145 -25.27 21.21 -17.51
CA SER A 145 -25.94 19.91 -17.33
C SER A 145 -25.07 18.74 -17.79
N ARG A 146 -24.41 18.88 -18.95
CA ARG A 146 -23.50 17.87 -19.50
C ARG A 146 -22.27 17.67 -18.62
N VAL A 147 -21.64 18.76 -18.16
CA VAL A 147 -20.49 18.69 -17.23
C VAL A 147 -20.88 18.07 -15.89
N HIS A 148 -22.06 18.41 -15.37
CA HIS A 148 -22.59 17.84 -14.13
C HIS A 148 -22.79 16.31 -14.24
N GLN A 149 -23.33 15.84 -15.36
CA GLN A 149 -23.51 14.40 -15.63
C GLN A 149 -22.15 13.69 -15.77
N ALA A 150 -21.24 14.24 -16.56
CA ALA A 150 -19.89 13.68 -16.71
C ALA A 150 -19.15 13.58 -15.36
N GLY A 151 -19.21 14.63 -14.53
CA GLY A 151 -18.61 14.60 -13.19
C GLY A 151 -19.24 13.55 -12.26
N HIS A 152 -20.54 13.30 -12.41
CA HIS A 152 -21.22 12.23 -11.67
C HIS A 152 -20.74 10.84 -12.12
N GLU A 153 -20.61 10.62 -13.43
CA GLU A 153 -20.08 9.37 -13.98
C GLU A 153 -18.64 9.11 -13.53
N VAL A 154 -17.79 10.14 -13.55
CA VAL A 154 -16.41 10.06 -13.01
C VAL A 154 -16.44 9.66 -11.54
N THR A 155 -17.29 10.31 -10.73
CA THR A 155 -17.42 9.98 -9.31
C THR A 155 -17.81 8.52 -9.08
N VAL A 156 -18.76 8.00 -9.87
CA VAL A 156 -19.21 6.60 -9.79
C VAL A 156 -18.07 5.65 -10.16
N LYS A 157 -17.39 5.90 -11.28
CA LYS A 157 -16.27 5.08 -11.75
C LYS A 157 -15.08 5.08 -10.79
N VAL A 158 -14.70 6.25 -10.26
CA VAL A 158 -13.63 6.37 -9.27
C VAL A 158 -14.01 5.65 -7.97
N SER A 159 -15.25 5.80 -7.50
CA SER A 159 -15.73 5.08 -6.30
C SER A 159 -15.69 3.56 -6.48
N ALA A 160 -16.10 3.09 -7.66
CA ALA A 160 -16.12 1.68 -8.03
C ALA A 160 -14.68 1.11 -8.15
N TRP A 161 -13.78 1.85 -8.80
CA TRP A 161 -12.36 1.52 -8.86
C TRP A 161 -11.72 1.44 -7.47
N LEU A 162 -11.97 2.43 -6.60
CA LEU A 162 -11.45 2.44 -5.23
C LEU A 162 -11.92 1.21 -4.44
N GLY A 163 -13.20 0.84 -4.57
CA GLY A 163 -13.75 -0.37 -3.96
C GLY A 163 -13.12 -1.65 -4.51
N GLY A 164 -12.85 -1.70 -5.82
CA GLY A 164 -12.10 -2.79 -6.44
C GLY A 164 -10.66 -2.89 -5.91
N GLN A 165 -9.98 -1.76 -5.72
CA GLN A 165 -8.61 -1.72 -5.22
C GLN A 165 -8.51 -2.19 -3.76
N LEU A 166 -9.48 -1.78 -2.92
CA LEU A 166 -9.57 -2.25 -1.54
C LEU A 166 -9.82 -3.77 -1.48
N LEU A 167 -10.64 -4.30 -2.38
CA LEU A 167 -10.87 -5.74 -2.48
C LEU A 167 -9.62 -6.50 -2.96
N LEU A 168 -8.90 -5.97 -3.95
CA LEU A 168 -7.62 -6.51 -4.40
C LEU A 168 -6.62 -6.54 -3.25
N GLY A 169 -6.45 -5.42 -2.54
CA GLY A 169 -5.56 -5.34 -1.38
C GLY A 169 -5.91 -6.35 -0.28
N ALA A 170 -7.20 -6.58 -0.02
CA ALA A 170 -7.64 -7.61 0.93
C ALA A 170 -7.29 -9.03 0.44
N ILE A 171 -7.49 -9.32 -0.84
CA ILE A 171 -7.17 -10.63 -1.44
C ILE A 171 -5.66 -10.86 -1.41
N ILE A 172 -4.87 -9.91 -1.91
CA ILE A 172 -3.40 -9.99 -1.98
C ILE A 172 -2.78 -10.05 -0.59
N GLY A 173 -3.28 -9.25 0.36
CA GLY A 173 -2.83 -9.29 1.74
C GLY A 173 -3.15 -10.64 2.40
N SER A 174 -4.38 -11.14 2.28
CA SER A 174 -4.77 -12.42 2.87
C SER A 174 -4.05 -13.62 2.23
N SER A 175 -3.90 -13.65 0.90
CA SER A 175 -3.13 -14.70 0.21
C SER A 175 -1.65 -14.66 0.61
N SER A 176 -1.07 -13.47 0.74
CA SER A 176 0.30 -13.30 1.23
C SER A 176 0.44 -13.81 2.66
N ALA A 177 -0.52 -13.52 3.54
CA ALA A 177 -0.51 -14.02 4.93
C ALA A 177 -0.50 -15.55 4.96
N ILE A 178 -1.39 -16.18 4.20
CA ILE A 178 -1.51 -17.64 4.13
C ILE A 178 -0.24 -18.26 3.53
N GLY A 179 0.25 -17.73 2.41
CA GLY A 179 1.43 -18.26 1.71
C GLY A 179 2.69 -18.17 2.55
N LEU A 180 2.97 -17.00 3.12
CA LEU A 180 4.16 -16.78 3.95
C LEU A 180 4.08 -17.55 5.28
N TRP A 181 2.89 -17.64 5.88
CA TRP A 181 2.68 -18.48 7.07
C TRP A 181 2.93 -19.96 6.78
N ALA A 182 2.38 -20.48 5.69
CA ALA A 182 2.56 -21.88 5.29
C ALA A 182 4.03 -22.21 4.98
N MET A 183 4.79 -21.23 4.49
CA MET A 183 6.23 -21.34 4.28
C MET A 183 7.05 -21.14 5.57
N GLY A 184 6.42 -20.86 6.71
CA GLY A 184 7.11 -20.62 7.98
C GLY A 184 8.00 -19.37 7.95
N ILE A 185 7.62 -18.36 7.15
CA ILE A 185 8.35 -17.09 7.08
C ILE A 185 8.03 -16.28 8.34
N PRO A 186 9.05 -15.86 9.12
CA PRO A 186 8.86 -14.99 10.26
C PRO A 186 8.15 -13.69 9.87
N PHE A 187 7.33 -13.15 10.78
CA PHE A 187 6.62 -11.89 10.56
C PHE A 187 5.72 -11.85 9.31
N PHE A 188 5.24 -13.01 8.86
CA PHE A 188 4.34 -13.15 7.70
C PHE A 188 3.15 -12.17 7.76
N TYR A 189 2.62 -11.88 8.94
CA TYR A 189 1.48 -10.97 9.14
C TYR A 189 1.81 -9.51 8.78
N VAL A 190 3.05 -9.07 9.03
CA VAL A 190 3.54 -7.73 8.68
C VAL A 190 3.76 -7.64 7.18
N LEU A 191 4.46 -8.63 6.63
CA LEU A 191 4.74 -8.72 5.20
C LEU A 191 3.45 -8.78 4.38
N ALA A 192 2.47 -9.54 4.85
CA ALA A 192 1.15 -9.63 4.25
C ALA A 192 0.36 -8.32 4.32
N LEU A 193 0.44 -7.60 5.44
CA LEU A 193 -0.19 -6.29 5.58
C LEU A 193 0.48 -5.27 4.65
N LEU A 194 1.81 -5.32 4.49
CA LEU A 194 2.53 -4.54 3.49
C LEU A 194 2.12 -4.91 2.06
N SER A 195 1.90 -6.19 1.75
CA SER A 195 1.35 -6.60 0.45
C SER A 195 -0.02 -5.99 0.22
N GLY A 196 -0.93 -6.10 1.18
CA GLY A 196 -2.30 -5.58 1.02
C GLY A 196 -2.38 -4.06 0.93
N ILE A 197 -1.52 -3.34 1.65
CA ILE A 197 -1.43 -1.87 1.57
C ILE A 197 -0.69 -1.44 0.30
N GLY A 198 0.41 -2.13 -0.03
CA GLY A 198 1.20 -1.88 -1.23
C GLY A 198 0.36 -2.05 -2.48
N GLU A 199 -0.58 -2.99 -2.47
CA GLU A 199 -1.56 -3.18 -3.54
C GLU A 199 -2.41 -1.93 -3.80
N LEU A 200 -2.64 -1.05 -2.80
CA LEU A 200 -3.35 0.22 -3.02
C LEU A 200 -2.56 1.22 -3.87
N ILE A 201 -1.26 0.99 -4.06
CA ILE A 201 -0.38 1.79 -4.91
C ILE A 201 -0.01 0.95 -6.14
N PRO A 202 -0.71 1.13 -7.28
CA PRO A 202 -0.44 0.37 -8.50
C PRO A 202 1.03 0.43 -8.89
N VAL A 203 1.56 -0.68 -9.44
CA VAL A 203 2.97 -0.86 -9.85
C VAL A 203 3.96 -0.97 -8.68
N VAL A 204 3.72 -0.28 -7.56
CA VAL A 204 4.64 -0.28 -6.41
C VAL A 204 4.41 -1.49 -5.49
N GLY A 205 3.16 -1.95 -5.35
CA GLY A 205 2.77 -3.05 -4.46
C GLY A 205 3.61 -4.33 -4.53
N PRO A 206 3.87 -4.88 -5.73
CA PRO A 206 4.70 -6.08 -5.88
C PRO A 206 6.12 -5.90 -5.34
N PHE A 207 6.74 -4.74 -5.55
CA PHE A 207 8.10 -4.47 -5.06
C PHE A 207 8.13 -4.18 -3.56
N LEU A 208 7.14 -3.40 -3.07
CA LEU A 208 6.99 -3.07 -1.65
C LEU A 208 6.82 -4.31 -0.76
N SER A 209 6.25 -5.39 -1.30
CA SER A 209 6.00 -6.63 -0.59
C SER A 209 7.07 -7.69 -0.82
N ALA A 210 7.50 -7.91 -2.07
CA ALA A 210 8.44 -8.97 -2.40
C ALA A 210 9.84 -8.69 -1.85
N ILE A 211 10.34 -7.43 -1.91
CA ILE A 211 11.71 -7.13 -1.47
C ILE A 211 11.90 -7.42 0.02
N PRO A 212 11.07 -6.91 0.95
CA PRO A 212 11.20 -7.24 2.36
C PRO A 212 10.98 -8.73 2.63
N ALA A 213 10.02 -9.37 1.95
CA ALA A 213 9.74 -10.79 2.16
C ALA A 213 10.90 -11.70 1.72
N LEU A 214 11.56 -11.38 0.61
CA LEU A 214 12.75 -12.09 0.14
C LEU A 214 13.94 -11.87 1.07
N ALA A 215 14.12 -10.64 1.58
CA ALA A 215 15.15 -10.35 2.57
C ALA A 215 14.94 -11.16 3.86
N VAL A 216 13.71 -11.23 4.36
CA VAL A 216 13.37 -12.06 5.53
C VAL A 216 13.57 -13.55 5.21
N ALA A 217 13.14 -14.04 4.05
CA ALA A 217 13.34 -15.43 3.64
C ALA A 217 14.83 -15.82 3.58
N ALA A 218 15.70 -14.90 3.16
CA ALA A 218 17.15 -15.12 3.09
C ALA A 218 17.79 -15.33 4.47
N THR A 219 17.17 -14.82 5.54
CA THR A 219 17.59 -15.08 6.92
C THR A 219 17.22 -16.48 7.41
N VAL A 220 16.28 -17.15 6.74
CA VAL A 220 15.81 -18.50 7.08
C VAL A 220 16.62 -19.55 6.33
N SER A 221 16.58 -19.56 4.99
CA SER A 221 17.41 -20.43 4.13
C SER A 221 17.33 -20.01 2.66
N GLY A 222 18.31 -20.45 1.84
CA GLY A 222 18.31 -20.20 0.39
C GLY A 222 17.08 -20.78 -0.32
N ASP A 223 16.63 -21.97 0.07
CA ASP A 223 15.43 -22.60 -0.52
C ASP A 223 14.16 -21.78 -0.26
N LYS A 224 14.05 -21.16 0.92
CA LYS A 224 12.91 -20.29 1.26
C LYS A 224 12.87 -19.05 0.38
N VAL A 225 14.02 -18.49 0.01
CA VAL A 225 14.09 -17.37 -0.95
C VAL A 225 13.48 -17.76 -2.28
N VAL A 226 13.83 -18.95 -2.79
CA VAL A 226 13.29 -19.46 -4.06
C VAL A 226 11.79 -19.68 -3.96
N PHE A 227 11.30 -20.32 -2.89
CA PHE A 227 9.86 -20.53 -2.71
C PHE A 227 9.07 -19.22 -2.59
N VAL A 228 9.57 -18.24 -1.84
CA VAL A 228 8.94 -16.92 -1.71
C VAL A 228 8.94 -16.17 -3.04
N ALA A 229 10.05 -16.22 -3.80
CA ALA A 229 10.12 -15.60 -5.12
C ALA A 229 9.08 -16.20 -6.08
N ILE A 230 9.00 -17.53 -6.15
CA ILE A 230 8.01 -18.23 -6.98
C ILE A 230 6.59 -17.86 -6.54
N PHE A 231 6.34 -17.83 -5.23
CA PHE A 231 5.03 -17.45 -4.70
C PHE A 231 4.59 -16.05 -5.14
N PHE A 232 5.44 -15.03 -4.97
CA PHE A 232 5.10 -13.67 -5.38
C PHE A 232 4.93 -13.53 -6.90
N ILE A 233 5.74 -14.24 -7.70
CA ILE A 233 5.56 -14.30 -9.16
C ILE A 233 4.19 -14.89 -9.50
N VAL A 234 3.85 -16.06 -8.94
CA VAL A 234 2.56 -16.72 -9.20
C VAL A 234 1.39 -15.86 -8.73
N GLN A 235 1.50 -15.24 -7.55
CA GLN A 235 0.50 -14.32 -7.03
C GLN A 235 0.29 -13.14 -7.98
N GLN A 236 1.36 -12.53 -8.48
CA GLN A 236 1.30 -11.42 -9.42
C GLN A 236 0.72 -11.84 -10.78
N GLN A 237 1.02 -13.05 -11.26
CA GLN A 237 0.39 -13.59 -12.47
C GLN A 237 -1.11 -13.78 -12.27
N PHE A 238 -1.53 -14.34 -11.14
CA PHE A 238 -2.93 -14.53 -10.79
C PHE A 238 -3.67 -13.18 -10.66
N GLU A 239 -3.01 -12.20 -10.06
CA GLU A 239 -3.52 -10.84 -9.95
C GLU A 239 -3.78 -10.23 -11.33
N ASN A 240 -2.75 -10.18 -12.18
CA ASN A 240 -2.81 -9.53 -13.49
C ASN A 240 -3.77 -10.21 -14.47
N HIS A 241 -3.83 -11.54 -14.45
CA HIS A 241 -4.60 -12.30 -15.46
C HIS A 241 -6.01 -12.65 -14.99
N LEU A 242 -6.28 -12.71 -13.69
CA LEU A 242 -7.56 -13.16 -13.15
C LEU A 242 -8.22 -12.14 -12.24
N LEU A 243 -7.52 -11.66 -11.20
CA LEU A 243 -8.15 -10.78 -10.21
C LEU A 243 -8.48 -9.42 -10.79
N VAL A 244 -7.50 -8.75 -11.41
CA VAL A 244 -7.68 -7.42 -11.99
C VAL A 244 -8.78 -7.44 -13.06
N PRO A 245 -8.76 -8.32 -14.07
CA PRO A 245 -9.85 -8.37 -15.05
C PRO A 245 -11.20 -8.66 -14.43
N ARG A 246 -11.32 -9.60 -13.47
CA ARG A 246 -12.62 -9.97 -12.88
C ARG A 246 -13.19 -8.92 -11.94
N ILE A 247 -12.34 -8.24 -11.18
CA ILE A 247 -12.74 -7.23 -10.21
C ILE A 247 -12.97 -5.89 -10.90
N MET A 248 -12.09 -5.49 -11.82
CA MET A 248 -12.15 -4.18 -12.48
C MET A 248 -13.14 -4.13 -13.65
N SER A 249 -13.29 -5.20 -14.45
CA SER A 249 -14.27 -5.18 -15.56
C SER A 249 -15.71 -5.00 -15.06
N LYS A 250 -16.03 -5.56 -13.88
CA LYS A 250 -17.34 -5.41 -13.23
C LYS A 250 -17.58 -4.01 -12.66
N GLN A 251 -16.53 -3.27 -12.33
CA GLN A 251 -16.60 -1.97 -11.64
C GLN A 251 -16.54 -0.77 -12.62
N VAL A 252 -15.83 -0.89 -13.75
CA VAL A 252 -15.57 0.25 -14.66
C VAL A 252 -16.37 0.20 -15.96
N GLY A 253 -17.07 -0.92 -16.25
CA GLY A 253 -17.94 -1.04 -17.43
C GLY A 253 -17.17 -1.01 -18.76
N VAL A 254 -15.86 -1.26 -18.73
CA VAL A 254 -15.02 -1.39 -19.92
C VAL A 254 -14.64 -2.87 -20.03
N SER A 255 -14.87 -3.45 -21.20
CA SER A 255 -14.52 -4.85 -21.48
C SER A 255 -13.02 -5.06 -21.25
N ALA A 256 -12.66 -6.19 -20.62
CA ALA A 256 -11.27 -6.58 -20.39
C ALA A 256 -10.43 -6.63 -21.68
N VAL A 257 -11.08 -6.77 -22.84
CA VAL A 257 -10.46 -6.80 -24.17
C VAL A 257 -10.01 -5.42 -24.65
N THR A 258 -10.52 -4.31 -24.09
CA THR A 258 -10.15 -2.95 -24.53
C THR A 258 -8.91 -2.41 -23.79
N VAL A 259 -8.50 -3.08 -22.71
CA VAL A 259 -7.36 -2.67 -21.86
C VAL A 259 -6.07 -3.41 -22.23
N ILE A 260 -6.17 -4.50 -23.01
CA ILE A 260 -5.06 -5.28 -23.57
C ILE A 260 -4.86 -4.85 -25.01
#